data_AF-A0A1A8Q479-F1
#
_entry.id   AF-A0A1A8Q479-F1
#
_cell.length_a   1.000
_cell.length_b   1.000
_cell.length_c   1.000
_cell.angle_alpha   90.00
_cell.angle_beta   90.00
_cell.angle_gamma   90.00
#
_symmetry.space_group_name_H-M   'P 1'
#
loop_
_entity.id
_entity.type
_entity.pdbx_description
1 polymer ?
#
loop_
_entity_poly.entity_id
_entity_poly.type
_entity_poly.pdbx_seq_one_letter_code
_entity_poly.pdbx_strand_id
1 'polypeptide(L)'
;MSSGVMSSCSNGSFGSDFSPPPPSLSQMFNMLDSAAELMMVHRDFHAALGTCNRGLESLACMELEENRCEELKAAFCMLGVQALAELNQWHGVFSWVLQQYEHLEIIPAKIMQTCILLFSKVGEPAVMQEATRVWLHCSSNGKAAGFRTVAELYLLHILLPLGHLEEARELISGDVGRTAFTEDQRQTALDVVEEKTRQNEELFLNPRSPPDSDAAARPASTRGTVMRKLEAMLRFLHRKCLLTGLGSFPLRKVFLAAVLLYMLFLRLDPAHPSSFMWISKLLTLIRQMWRSMFAPYYQALT
;
A
#
# COMPACT_ATOMS: atom_id res chain seq x y z
N MET A 1 -49.03 31.10 -56.44
CA MET A 1 -48.80 29.70 -56.02
C MET A 1 -47.50 29.23 -56.67
N SER A 2 -46.56 28.82 -55.80
CA SER A 2 -45.40 27.93 -55.99
C SER A 2 -44.50 28.01 -57.22
N SER A 3 -43.31 28.58 -56.99
CA SER A 3 -41.98 27.92 -56.95
C SER A 3 -41.66 26.75 -57.89
N GLY A 4 -40.48 26.83 -58.52
CA GLY A 4 -39.77 25.71 -59.10
C GLY A 4 -38.35 26.08 -59.55
N VAL A 5 -37.41 26.19 -58.59
CA VAL A 5 -35.96 26.14 -58.85
C VAL A 5 -35.45 24.85 -58.22
N MET A 6 -34.81 23.99 -59.00
CA MET A 6 -34.01 22.89 -58.45
C MET A 6 -32.73 22.72 -59.28
N SER A 7 -31.63 22.98 -58.58
CA SER A 7 -30.25 22.97 -59.04
C SER A 7 -29.54 21.75 -58.47
N SER A 8 -28.83 21.05 -59.35
CA SER A 8 -27.62 20.24 -59.19
C SER A 8 -27.44 19.34 -57.97
N CYS A 9 -27.35 18.04 -58.26
CA CYS A 9 -26.84 16.99 -57.39
C CYS A 9 -25.31 17.09 -57.24
N SER A 10 -24.84 17.15 -56.00
CA SER A 10 -23.44 16.90 -55.64
C SER A 10 -23.38 15.69 -54.71
N ASN A 11 -22.66 14.65 -55.13
CA ASN A 11 -22.32 13.47 -54.35
C ASN A 11 -21.42 13.86 -53.16
N GLY A 12 -21.96 13.78 -51.94
CA GLY A 12 -21.20 13.84 -50.70
C GLY A 12 -21.17 12.47 -50.02
N SER A 13 -20.01 11.81 -50.09
CA SER A 13 -19.70 10.58 -49.35
C SER A 13 -19.68 10.87 -47.85
N PHE A 14 -20.72 10.47 -47.13
CA PHE A 14 -20.71 10.45 -45.65
C PHE A 14 -19.91 9.23 -45.18
N GLY A 15 -18.62 9.42 -44.95
CA GLY A 15 -17.87 8.57 -44.04
C GLY A 15 -18.41 8.80 -42.62
N SER A 16 -19.05 7.78 -42.07
CA SER A 16 -19.46 7.75 -40.67
C SER A 16 -18.22 7.62 -39.79
N ASP A 17 -17.73 8.74 -39.27
CA ASP A 17 -16.79 8.76 -38.15
C ASP A 17 -17.52 8.18 -36.93
N PHE A 18 -17.42 6.87 -36.73
CA PHE A 18 -17.84 6.20 -35.51
C PHE A 18 -16.85 6.55 -34.40
N SER A 19 -17.00 7.73 -33.82
CA SER A 19 -16.45 7.98 -32.49
C SER A 19 -17.22 7.10 -31.51
N PRO A 20 -16.56 6.21 -30.73
CA PRO A 20 -17.24 5.47 -29.69
C PRO A 20 -17.89 6.46 -28.71
N PRO A 21 -19.06 6.14 -28.13
CA PRO A 21 -19.68 7.00 -27.14
C PRO A 21 -18.70 7.24 -25.98
N PRO A 22 -18.69 8.45 -25.39
CA PRO A 22 -17.80 8.76 -24.28
C PRO A 22 -18.04 7.75 -23.15
N PRO A 23 -16.97 7.28 -22.49
CA PRO A 23 -17.09 6.29 -21.44
C PRO A 23 -18.00 6.79 -20.32
N SER A 24 -18.94 5.94 -19.89
CA SER A 24 -19.80 6.26 -18.75
C SER A 24 -19.09 5.94 -17.42
N LEU A 25 -19.52 6.57 -16.33
CA LEU A 25 -19.04 6.20 -14.98
C LEU A 25 -19.25 4.72 -14.68
N SER A 26 -20.37 4.13 -15.09
CA SER A 26 -20.64 2.69 -14.90
C SER A 26 -19.64 1.82 -15.66
N GLN A 27 -19.22 2.23 -16.86
CA GLN A 27 -18.17 1.54 -17.61
C GLN A 27 -16.83 1.60 -16.89
N MET A 28 -16.48 2.74 -16.27
CA MET A 28 -15.24 2.88 -15.49
C MET A 28 -15.22 1.97 -14.26
N PHE A 29 -16.34 1.89 -13.52
CA PHE A 29 -16.45 0.95 -12.40
C PHE A 29 -16.31 -0.51 -12.87
N ASN A 30 -16.99 -0.89 -13.96
CA ASN A 30 -16.86 -2.24 -14.51
C ASN A 30 -15.43 -2.56 -14.95
N MET A 31 -14.71 -1.59 -15.51
CA MET A 31 -13.29 -1.75 -15.87
C MET A 31 -12.40 -1.89 -14.64
N LEU A 32 -12.68 -1.12 -13.57
CA LEU A 32 -11.96 -1.22 -12.31
C LEU A 32 -12.19 -2.58 -11.64
N ASP A 33 -13.43 -3.05 -11.60
CA ASP A 33 -13.80 -4.37 -11.09
C ASP A 33 -13.12 -5.48 -11.90
N SER A 34 -13.11 -5.35 -13.23
CA SER A 34 -12.40 -6.28 -14.11
C SER A 34 -10.89 -6.29 -13.84
N ALA A 35 -10.27 -5.12 -13.64
CA ALA A 35 -8.85 -5.03 -13.29
C ALA A 35 -8.56 -5.69 -11.94
N ALA A 36 -9.43 -5.50 -10.94
CA ALA A 36 -9.32 -6.13 -9.64
C ALA A 36 -9.49 -7.66 -9.72
N GLU A 37 -10.42 -8.14 -10.55
CA GLU A 37 -10.60 -9.58 -10.78
C GLU A 37 -9.40 -10.21 -11.47
N LEU A 38 -8.87 -9.57 -12.52
CA LEU A 38 -7.65 -10.01 -13.21
C LEU A 38 -6.46 -10.09 -12.24
N MET A 39 -6.31 -9.06 -11.39
CA MET A 39 -5.27 -9.00 -10.35
C MET A 39 -5.42 -10.13 -9.32
N MET A 40 -6.59 -10.24 -8.69
CA MET A 40 -6.77 -11.01 -7.45
C MET A 40 -7.19 -12.46 -7.68
N VAL A 41 -7.96 -12.73 -8.73
CA VAL A 41 -8.49 -14.05 -9.05
C VAL A 41 -7.61 -14.75 -10.07
N HIS A 42 -7.37 -14.09 -11.20
CA HIS A 42 -6.65 -14.69 -12.33
C HIS A 42 -5.13 -14.56 -12.21
N ARG A 43 -4.64 -13.61 -11.40
CA ARG A 43 -3.21 -13.25 -11.31
C ARG A 43 -2.62 -12.86 -12.67
N ASP A 44 -3.46 -12.33 -13.55
CA ASP A 44 -3.04 -11.81 -14.83
C ASP A 44 -2.69 -10.33 -14.67
N PHE A 45 -1.47 -10.09 -14.18
CA PHE A 45 -0.97 -8.76 -13.88
C PHE A 45 -0.79 -7.91 -15.14
N HIS A 46 -0.47 -8.54 -16.27
CA HIS A 46 -0.30 -7.84 -17.54
C HIS A 46 -1.66 -7.35 -18.07
N ALA A 47 -2.70 -8.20 -18.04
CA ALA A 47 -4.05 -7.79 -18.42
C ALA A 47 -4.65 -6.79 -17.42
N ALA A 48 -4.38 -6.93 -16.13
CA ALA A 48 -4.80 -5.96 -15.10
C ALA A 48 -4.17 -4.59 -15.35
N LEU A 49 -2.86 -4.51 -15.59
CA LEU A 49 -2.16 -3.27 -15.92
C LEU A 49 -2.71 -2.64 -17.21
N GLY A 50 -2.89 -3.45 -18.26
CA GLY A 50 -3.48 -2.97 -19.51
C GLY A 50 -4.90 -2.41 -19.32
N THR A 51 -5.68 -3.01 -18.43
CA THR A 51 -7.02 -2.51 -18.09
C THR A 51 -6.96 -1.21 -17.29
N CYS A 52 -5.99 -1.07 -16.38
CA CYS A 52 -5.74 0.18 -15.66
C CYS A 52 -5.34 1.32 -16.60
N ASN A 53 -4.42 1.07 -17.54
CA ASN A 53 -4.00 2.08 -18.52
C ASN A 53 -5.18 2.57 -19.38
N ARG A 54 -5.97 1.65 -19.93
CA ARG A 54 -7.18 2.02 -20.69
C ARG A 54 -8.19 2.80 -19.84
N GLY A 55 -8.33 2.43 -18.56
CA GLY A 55 -9.16 3.15 -17.60
C GLY A 55 -8.68 4.58 -17.40
N LEU A 56 -7.38 4.78 -17.16
CA LEU A 56 -6.77 6.10 -16.97
C LEU A 56 -6.87 6.98 -18.24
N GLU A 57 -6.62 6.41 -19.42
CA GLU A 57 -6.81 7.10 -20.72
C GLU A 57 -8.27 7.51 -20.93
N SER A 58 -9.21 6.63 -20.58
CA SER A 58 -10.64 6.91 -20.67
C SER A 58 -11.04 8.04 -19.72
N LEU A 59 -10.52 8.05 -18.49
CA LEU A 59 -10.78 9.12 -17.51
C LEU A 59 -10.27 10.48 -17.99
N ALA A 60 -9.11 10.53 -18.66
CA ALA A 60 -8.57 11.77 -19.21
C ALA A 60 -9.46 12.39 -20.31
N CYS A 61 -10.31 11.58 -20.95
CA CYS A 61 -11.23 12.03 -22.00
C CYS A 61 -12.64 12.38 -21.47
N MET A 62 -12.89 12.25 -20.16
CA MET A 62 -14.22 12.50 -19.58
C MET A 62 -14.33 13.90 -18.97
N GLU A 63 -15.37 14.63 -19.36
CA GLU A 63 -15.83 15.85 -18.66
C GLU A 63 -16.83 15.46 -17.56
N LEU A 64 -16.33 14.97 -16.41
CA LEU A 64 -17.16 14.53 -15.29
C LEU A 64 -16.85 15.30 -13.99
N GLU A 65 -17.71 15.13 -12.98
CA GLU A 65 -17.47 15.65 -11.62
C GLU A 65 -16.05 15.26 -11.15
N GLU A 66 -15.22 16.29 -10.98
CA GLU A 66 -13.77 16.19 -10.76
C GLU A 66 -13.44 15.19 -9.64
N ASN A 67 -14.16 15.26 -8.51
CA ASN A 67 -13.94 14.42 -7.34
C ASN A 67 -14.13 12.91 -7.60
N ARG A 68 -15.16 12.50 -8.35
CA ARG A 68 -15.39 11.06 -8.62
C ARG A 68 -14.37 10.53 -9.64
N CYS A 69 -13.94 11.38 -10.56
CA CYS A 69 -12.89 11.06 -11.51
C CYS A 69 -11.55 10.87 -10.79
N GLU A 70 -11.22 11.72 -9.82
CA GLU A 70 -10.01 11.61 -9.00
C GLU A 70 -9.96 10.31 -8.18
N GLU A 71 -11.07 9.91 -7.57
CA GLU A 71 -11.14 8.65 -6.82
C GLU A 71 -10.89 7.43 -7.71
N LEU A 72 -11.51 7.39 -8.89
CA LEU A 72 -11.32 6.34 -9.89
C LEU A 72 -9.90 6.34 -10.44
N LYS A 73 -9.35 7.52 -10.78
CA LYS A 73 -7.96 7.68 -11.24
C LYS A 73 -7.00 7.11 -10.21
N ALA A 74 -7.23 7.44 -8.94
CA ALA A 74 -6.39 6.94 -7.87
C ALA A 74 -6.58 5.44 -7.61
N ALA A 75 -7.76 4.87 -7.83
CA ALA A 75 -8.00 3.44 -7.74
C ALA A 75 -7.29 2.65 -8.86
N PHE A 76 -7.39 3.12 -10.12
CA PHE A 76 -6.64 2.55 -11.23
C PHE A 76 -5.12 2.67 -11.02
N CYS A 77 -4.64 3.81 -10.51
CA CYS A 77 -3.22 3.97 -10.19
C CYS A 77 -2.77 2.98 -9.13
N MET A 78 -3.54 2.77 -8.05
CA MET A 78 -3.20 1.79 -7.01
C MET A 78 -3.10 0.36 -7.56
N LEU A 79 -4.05 -0.07 -8.40
CA LEU A 79 -4.00 -1.37 -9.05
C LEU A 79 -2.85 -1.47 -10.07
N GLY A 80 -2.57 -0.40 -10.81
CA GLY A 80 -1.44 -0.34 -11.75
C GLY A 80 -0.08 -0.43 -11.05
N VAL A 81 0.11 0.29 -9.95
CA VAL A 81 1.29 0.18 -9.08
C VAL A 81 1.47 -1.26 -8.59
N GLN A 82 0.40 -1.88 -8.10
CA GLN A 82 0.44 -3.28 -7.68
C GLN A 82 0.82 -4.21 -8.84
N ALA A 83 0.24 -4.02 -10.02
CA ALA A 83 0.50 -4.86 -11.19
C ALA A 83 1.97 -4.77 -11.61
N LEU A 84 2.51 -3.56 -11.67
CA LEU A 84 3.93 -3.32 -11.96
C LEU A 84 4.84 -3.96 -10.92
N ALA A 85 4.48 -3.90 -9.64
CA ALA A 85 5.23 -4.57 -8.58
C ALA A 85 5.22 -6.10 -8.75
N GLU A 86 4.06 -6.71 -9.04
CA GLU A 86 3.93 -8.16 -9.27
C GLU A 86 4.62 -8.62 -10.57
N LEU A 87 4.72 -7.76 -11.57
CA LEU A 87 5.50 -7.98 -12.80
C LEU A 87 7.03 -7.78 -12.60
N ASN A 88 7.48 -7.51 -11.37
CA ASN A 88 8.86 -7.17 -11.05
C ASN A 88 9.39 -5.94 -11.83
N GLN A 89 8.50 -5.04 -12.23
CA GLN A 89 8.79 -3.77 -12.90
C GLN A 89 8.77 -2.59 -11.91
N TRP A 90 9.10 -2.86 -10.65
CA TRP A 90 9.01 -1.88 -9.56
C TRP A 90 9.87 -0.63 -9.79
N HIS A 91 11.01 -0.74 -10.48
CA HIS A 91 11.90 0.38 -10.78
C HIS A 91 11.19 1.53 -11.53
N GLY A 92 10.23 1.20 -12.41
CA GLY A 92 9.50 2.17 -13.22
C GLY A 92 8.19 2.67 -12.59
N VAL A 93 7.84 2.19 -11.40
CA VAL A 93 6.54 2.49 -10.76
C VAL A 93 6.37 3.97 -10.50
N PHE A 94 7.34 4.61 -9.87
CA PHE A 94 7.18 6.02 -9.51
C PHE A 94 7.17 6.94 -10.73
N SER A 95 8.00 6.66 -11.75
CA SER A 95 7.94 7.36 -13.03
C SER A 95 6.59 7.18 -13.73
N TRP A 96 6.01 5.97 -13.66
CA TRP A 96 4.70 5.70 -14.24
C TRP A 96 3.58 6.47 -13.50
N VAL A 97 3.61 6.51 -12.17
CA VAL A 97 2.67 7.33 -11.36
C VAL A 97 2.80 8.80 -11.70
N LEU A 98 4.03 9.32 -11.80
CA LEU A 98 4.27 10.72 -12.13
C LEU A 98 3.73 11.08 -13.52
N GLN A 99 3.78 10.17 -14.50
CA GLN A 99 3.14 10.38 -15.80
C GLN A 99 1.62 10.52 -15.70
N GLN A 100 0.96 9.87 -14.72
CA GLN A 100 -0.49 9.98 -14.56
C GLN A 100 -0.91 11.29 -13.91
N TYR A 101 -0.08 11.85 -13.03
CA TYR A 101 -0.41 13.04 -12.24
C TYR A 101 0.32 14.31 -12.69
N GLU A 102 1.33 14.20 -13.56
CA GLU A 102 2.18 15.29 -14.08
C GLU A 102 3.06 15.96 -13.02
N HIS A 103 2.44 16.36 -11.91
CA HIS A 103 3.03 17.03 -10.77
C HIS A 103 3.01 16.12 -9.54
N LEU A 104 4.11 16.17 -8.79
CA LEU A 104 4.28 15.35 -7.60
C LEU A 104 3.32 15.81 -6.48
N GLU A 105 3.08 17.11 -6.40
CA GLU A 105 2.28 17.77 -5.38
C GLU A 105 0.82 17.31 -5.37
N ILE A 106 0.29 16.91 -6.54
CA ILE A 106 -1.09 16.49 -6.69
C ILE A 106 -1.29 14.97 -6.53
N ILE A 107 -0.21 14.21 -6.32
CA ILE A 107 -0.30 12.77 -6.10
C ILE A 107 -1.05 12.53 -4.77
N PRO A 108 -2.15 11.74 -4.77
CA PRO A 108 -2.87 11.40 -3.56
C PRO A 108 -1.99 10.70 -2.52
N ALA A 109 -2.19 11.03 -1.25
CA ALA A 109 -1.42 10.48 -0.14
C ALA A 109 -1.38 8.93 -0.13
N LYS A 110 -2.49 8.27 -0.48
CA LYS A 110 -2.56 6.79 -0.55
C LYS A 110 -1.59 6.18 -1.58
N ILE A 111 -1.34 6.89 -2.69
CA ILE A 111 -0.39 6.45 -3.72
C ILE A 111 1.04 6.67 -3.24
N MET A 112 1.32 7.82 -2.62
CA MET A 112 2.62 8.08 -1.98
C MET A 112 2.96 7.01 -0.94
N GLN A 113 2.02 6.68 -0.05
CA GLN A 113 2.17 5.62 0.94
C GLN A 113 2.53 4.27 0.30
N THR A 114 1.82 3.90 -0.77
CA THR A 114 2.04 2.65 -1.49
C THR A 114 3.42 2.62 -2.16
N CYS A 115 3.84 3.72 -2.77
CA CYS A 115 5.17 3.83 -3.37
C CYS A 115 6.27 3.72 -2.30
N ILE A 116 6.17 4.45 -1.18
CA ILE A 116 7.15 4.36 -0.09
C ILE A 116 7.26 2.92 0.44
N LEU A 117 6.13 2.26 0.66
CA LEU A 117 6.10 0.87 1.14
C LEU A 117 6.70 -0.11 0.12
N LEU A 118 6.42 0.07 -1.18
CA LEU A 118 7.01 -0.75 -2.24
C LEU A 118 8.53 -0.60 -2.26
N PHE A 119 9.03 0.63 -2.33
CA PHE A 119 10.47 0.91 -2.41
C PHE A 119 11.22 0.49 -1.14
N SER A 120 10.59 0.64 0.03
CA SER A 120 11.10 0.07 1.28
C SER A 120 11.16 -1.47 1.23
N LYS A 121 10.13 -2.13 0.69
CA LYS A 121 10.05 -3.60 0.60
C LYS A 121 11.10 -4.20 -0.34
N VAL A 122 11.41 -3.53 -1.45
CA VAL A 122 12.44 -3.99 -2.40
C VAL A 122 13.86 -3.59 -1.99
N GLY A 123 14.02 -2.89 -0.86
CA GLY A 123 15.32 -2.53 -0.30
C GLY A 123 15.93 -1.25 -0.91
N GLU A 124 15.15 -0.47 -1.65
CA GLU A 124 15.58 0.76 -2.32
C GLU A 124 14.80 2.01 -1.86
N PRO A 125 14.71 2.29 -0.54
CA PRO A 125 13.92 3.41 -0.03
C PRO A 125 14.46 4.79 -0.46
N ALA A 126 15.74 4.88 -0.84
CA ALA A 126 16.38 6.11 -1.29
C ALA A 126 15.70 6.71 -2.53
N VAL A 127 15.13 5.88 -3.41
CA VAL A 127 14.41 6.33 -4.61
C VAL A 127 13.23 7.25 -4.27
N MET A 128 12.59 7.02 -3.12
CA MET A 128 11.42 7.78 -2.69
C MET A 128 11.75 8.98 -1.79
N GLN A 129 13.02 9.21 -1.44
CA GLN A 129 13.38 10.23 -0.45
C GLN A 129 13.00 11.63 -0.90
N GLU A 130 13.56 12.07 -2.03
CA GLU A 130 13.33 13.43 -2.55
C GLU A 130 11.86 13.65 -2.89
N ALA A 131 11.23 12.65 -3.51
CA ALA A 131 9.81 12.71 -3.84
C ALA A 131 8.93 12.91 -2.60
N THR A 132 9.20 12.16 -1.52
CA THR A 132 8.43 12.27 -0.29
C THR A 132 8.69 13.61 0.42
N ARG A 133 9.94 14.09 0.39
CA ARG A 133 10.32 15.39 0.93
C ARG A 133 9.55 16.52 0.26
N VAL A 134 9.55 16.58 -1.07
CA VAL A 134 8.81 17.61 -1.83
C VAL A 134 7.31 17.53 -1.54
N TRP A 135 6.75 16.31 -1.51
CA TRP A 135 5.32 16.11 -1.24
C TRP A 135 4.90 16.65 0.13
N LEU A 136 5.70 16.39 1.16
CA LEU A 136 5.44 16.81 2.54
C LEU A 136 5.58 18.32 2.77
N HIS A 137 6.46 18.99 2.00
CA HIS A 137 6.65 20.43 2.10
C HIS A 137 5.66 21.24 1.25
N CYS A 138 4.82 20.57 0.45
CA CYS A 138 3.77 21.24 -0.28
C CYS A 138 2.62 21.64 0.64
N SER A 139 2.30 22.94 0.67
CA SER A 139 1.32 23.51 1.61
C SER A 139 -0.11 23.00 1.40
N SER A 140 -0.47 22.58 0.17
CA SER A 140 -1.77 21.97 -0.13
C SER A 140 -1.94 20.61 0.56
N ASN A 141 -0.85 19.87 0.77
CA ASN A 141 -0.90 18.50 1.27
C ASN A 141 -1.03 18.42 2.79
N GLY A 142 -0.70 19.47 3.54
CA GLY A 142 -0.80 19.49 5.00
C GLY A 142 -2.21 19.21 5.55
N LYS A 143 -3.25 19.39 4.74
CA LYS A 143 -4.66 19.10 5.08
C LYS A 143 -5.17 17.78 4.49
N ALA A 144 -4.37 17.10 3.69
CA ALA A 144 -4.79 15.88 3.00
C ALA A 144 -5.02 14.74 3.99
N ALA A 145 -6.08 13.96 3.75
CA ALA A 145 -6.30 12.71 4.47
C ALA A 145 -5.12 11.75 4.19
N GLY A 146 -4.35 11.44 5.23
CA GLY A 146 -3.15 10.60 5.13
C GLY A 146 -1.82 11.36 5.12
N PHE A 147 -1.81 12.69 5.27
CA PHE A 147 -0.57 13.49 5.41
C PHE A 147 0.33 12.97 6.54
N ARG A 148 -0.26 12.75 7.73
CA ARG A 148 0.42 12.15 8.89
C ARG A 148 1.08 10.83 8.50
N THR A 149 0.35 9.94 7.85
CA THR A 149 0.86 8.61 7.47
C THR A 149 2.03 8.72 6.49
N VAL A 150 2.00 9.64 5.54
CA VAL A 150 3.16 9.88 4.66
C VAL A 150 4.37 10.35 5.46
N ALA A 151 4.19 11.25 6.44
CA ALA A 151 5.27 11.69 7.32
C ALA A 151 5.83 10.56 8.21
N GLU A 152 4.96 9.71 8.75
CA GLU A 152 5.36 8.51 9.52
C GLU A 152 6.17 7.55 8.66
N LEU A 153 5.71 7.27 7.43
CA LEU A 153 6.41 6.41 6.50
C LEU A 153 7.75 7.01 6.07
N TYR A 154 7.82 8.32 5.86
CA TYR A 154 9.07 9.00 5.53
C TYR A 154 10.11 8.80 6.64
N LEU A 155 9.72 9.02 7.90
CA LEU A 155 10.60 8.81 9.04
C LEU A 155 11.03 7.34 9.17
N LEU A 156 10.07 6.41 9.19
CA LEU A 156 10.29 5.01 9.58
C LEU A 156 10.87 4.14 8.45
N HIS A 157 10.50 4.41 7.20
CA HIS A 157 10.84 3.57 6.05
C HIS A 157 11.89 4.18 5.13
N ILE A 158 12.21 5.47 5.28
CA ILE A 158 13.21 6.16 4.46
C ILE A 158 14.33 6.71 5.35
N LEU A 159 14.07 7.69 6.21
CA LEU A 159 15.12 8.40 6.94
C LEU A 159 15.88 7.52 7.94
N LEU A 160 15.16 6.79 8.81
CA LEU A 160 15.80 5.94 9.82
C LEU A 160 16.57 4.75 9.22
N PRO A 161 16.05 4.02 8.19
CA PRO A 161 16.81 2.96 7.54
C PRO A 161 18.05 3.45 6.79
N LEU A 162 17.99 4.63 6.17
CA LEU A 162 19.13 5.25 5.47
C LEU A 162 20.13 5.91 6.42
N GLY A 163 19.78 6.09 7.70
CA GLY A 163 20.64 6.77 8.68
C GLY A 163 20.67 8.29 8.51
N HIS A 164 19.66 8.88 7.87
CA HIS A 164 19.54 10.32 7.66
C HIS A 164 18.96 10.98 8.92
N LEU A 165 19.73 10.94 10.01
CA LEU A 165 19.24 11.31 11.35
C LEU A 165 19.03 12.82 11.52
N GLU A 166 19.80 13.65 10.83
CA GLU A 166 19.59 15.12 10.87
C GLU A 166 18.29 15.52 10.18
N GLU A 167 18.04 14.97 9.00
CA GLU A 167 16.78 15.19 8.30
C GLU A 167 15.59 14.63 9.11
N ALA A 168 15.77 13.52 9.83
CA ALA A 168 14.76 12.99 10.74
C ALA A 168 14.44 13.98 11.88
N ARG A 169 15.47 14.61 12.48
CA ARG A 169 15.28 15.66 13.49
C ARG A 169 14.55 16.87 12.92
N GLU A 170 14.97 17.33 11.74
CA GLU A 170 14.33 18.47 11.05
C GLU A 170 12.85 18.18 10.76
N LEU A 171 12.54 16.99 10.23
CA LEU A 171 11.18 16.56 9.96
C LEU A 171 10.30 16.62 11.21
N ILE A 172 10.81 16.14 12.35
CA ILE A 172 10.05 16.07 13.61
C ILE A 172 9.88 17.47 14.23
N SER A 173 10.95 18.26 14.29
CA SER A 173 10.93 19.58 14.94
C SER A 173 10.31 20.69 14.08
N GLY A 174 10.38 20.55 12.75
CA GLY A 174 9.93 21.52 11.76
C GLY A 174 8.41 21.62 11.57
N ASP A 175 7.98 22.37 10.55
CA ASP A 175 6.57 22.63 10.26
C ASP A 175 5.79 21.37 9.87
N VAL A 176 6.43 20.47 9.11
CA VAL A 176 5.85 19.18 8.72
C VAL A 176 5.54 18.36 9.97
N GLY A 177 6.49 18.23 10.90
CA GLY A 177 6.30 17.50 12.15
C GLY A 177 5.24 18.12 13.04
N ARG A 178 5.22 19.46 13.16
CA ARG A 178 4.16 20.19 13.91
C ARG A 178 2.76 19.96 13.34
N THR A 179 2.65 19.80 12.02
CA THR A 179 1.39 19.57 11.33
C THR A 179 0.97 18.10 11.40
N ALA A 180 1.93 17.17 11.27
CA ALA A 180 1.68 15.74 11.23
C ALA A 180 1.44 15.13 12.63
N PHE A 181 2.18 15.55 13.66
CA PHE A 181 2.31 14.82 14.92
C PHE A 181 1.85 15.63 16.13
N THR A 182 1.35 14.93 17.16
CA THR A 182 1.15 15.53 18.50
C THR A 182 2.50 15.70 19.21
N GLU A 183 2.55 16.54 20.25
CA GLU A 183 3.78 16.74 21.03
C GLU A 183 4.37 15.42 21.55
N ASP A 184 3.53 14.57 22.14
CA ASP A 184 3.94 13.26 22.66
C ASP A 184 4.49 12.34 21.56
N GLN A 185 3.89 12.37 20.37
CA GLN A 185 4.38 11.62 19.22
C GLN A 185 5.74 12.14 18.74
N ARG A 186 5.94 13.46 18.74
CA ARG A 186 7.22 14.07 18.38
C ARG A 186 8.32 13.71 19.37
N GLN A 187 8.04 13.79 20.67
CA GLN A 187 9.00 13.37 21.69
C GLN A 187 9.36 11.89 21.52
N THR A 188 8.37 11.02 21.35
CA THR A 188 8.59 9.59 21.10
C THR A 188 9.45 9.36 19.85
N ALA A 189 9.21 10.12 18.78
CA ALA A 189 9.98 10.03 17.55
C ALA A 189 11.43 10.50 17.73
N LEU A 190 11.66 11.58 18.49
CA LEU A 190 13.01 12.06 18.83
C LEU A 190 13.79 11.03 19.65
N ASP A 191 13.16 10.40 20.64
CA ASP A 191 13.77 9.36 21.45
C ASP A 191 14.24 8.17 20.57
N VAL A 192 13.44 7.81 19.56
CA VAL A 192 13.80 6.76 18.58
C VAL A 192 15.00 7.18 17.72
N VAL A 193 15.06 8.44 17.30
CA VAL A 193 16.20 8.98 16.52
C VAL A 193 17.48 9.01 17.37
N GLU A 194 17.38 9.40 18.64
CA GLU A 194 18.51 9.45 19.56
C GLU A 194 19.07 8.05 19.85
N GLU A 195 18.20 7.07 20.15
CA GLU A 195 18.62 5.68 20.32
C GLU A 195 19.27 5.12 19.04
N LYS A 196 18.76 5.50 17.86
CA LYS A 196 19.38 5.12 16.58
C LYS A 196 20.74 5.77 16.38
N THR A 197 20.91 7.02 16.82
CA THR A 197 22.20 7.74 16.79
C THR A 197 23.23 7.02 17.64
N ARG A 198 22.88 6.67 18.89
CA ARG A 198 23.73 5.91 19.81
C ARG A 198 24.15 4.55 19.25
N GLN A 199 23.21 3.81 18.65
CA GLN A 199 23.51 2.53 18.00
C GLN A 199 24.51 2.68 16.85
N ASN A 200 24.43 3.76 16.08
CA ASN A 200 25.34 4.02 14.98
C ASN A 200 26.76 4.35 15.51
N GLU A 201 26.85 5.20 16.53
CA GLU A 201 28.12 5.54 17.19
C GLU A 201 28.81 4.33 17.83
N GLU A 202 28.05 3.43 18.48
CA GLU A 202 28.56 2.19 19.07
C GLU A 202 29.15 1.23 18.00
N LEU A 203 28.59 1.23 16.78
CA LEU A 203 29.11 0.47 15.64
C LEU A 203 30.41 1.10 15.10
N PHE A 204 30.53 2.43 15.07
CA PHE A 204 31.75 3.12 14.65
C PHE A 204 32.91 2.96 15.65
N LEU A 205 32.61 2.94 16.95
CA LEU A 205 33.62 2.81 18.01
C LEU A 205 34.10 1.37 18.26
N ASN A 206 33.41 0.36 17.71
CA ASN A 206 33.83 -1.04 17.75
C ASN A 206 33.98 -1.62 16.32
N PRO A 207 35.05 -1.29 15.58
CA PRO A 207 35.35 -1.96 14.33
C PRO A 207 35.77 -3.39 14.63
N ARG A 208 34.81 -4.32 14.68
CA ARG A 208 35.12 -5.74 14.69
C ARG A 208 35.85 -6.04 13.38
N SER A 209 37.06 -6.56 13.52
CA SER A 209 37.94 -7.09 12.46
C SER A 209 37.18 -7.64 11.24
N PRO A 210 37.69 -7.42 10.02
CA PRO A 210 37.00 -7.86 8.81
C PRO A 210 36.76 -9.38 8.90
N PRO A 211 35.53 -9.87 8.68
CA PRO A 211 35.36 -11.29 8.46
C PRO A 211 35.98 -11.59 7.09
N ASP A 212 37.00 -12.45 7.11
CA ASP A 212 37.47 -13.14 5.92
C ASP A 212 36.29 -13.65 5.11
N SER A 213 36.47 -13.57 3.79
CA SER A 213 35.57 -14.08 2.78
C SER A 213 35.07 -15.48 3.12
N ASP A 214 33.77 -15.58 3.43
CA ASP A 214 32.90 -16.66 2.97
C ASP A 214 31.44 -16.20 3.10
N ALA A 215 30.97 -15.59 2.01
CA ALA A 215 29.61 -15.09 1.85
C ALA A 215 28.64 -16.25 1.65
N ALA A 216 27.99 -16.67 2.74
CA ALA A 216 26.73 -17.41 2.70
C ALA A 216 25.73 -16.80 3.67
N ALA A 217 24.88 -15.93 3.10
CA ALA A 217 23.55 -15.49 3.56
C ALA A 217 23.16 -15.81 5.02
N ARG A 218 23.20 -14.79 5.89
CA ARG A 218 22.39 -14.74 7.11
C ARG A 218 21.82 -13.33 7.31
N PRO A 219 20.49 -13.16 7.46
CA PRO A 219 19.89 -11.86 7.72
C PRO A 219 20.12 -11.50 9.20
N ALA A 220 21.08 -10.61 9.45
CA ALA A 220 21.28 -10.04 10.76
C ALA A 220 20.37 -8.81 10.96
N SER A 221 19.79 -8.72 12.16
CA SER A 221 19.25 -7.50 12.77
C SER A 221 17.77 -7.09 12.58
N THR A 222 16.85 -8.04 12.41
CA THR A 222 15.41 -7.84 12.76
C THR A 222 14.97 -8.80 13.87
N ARG A 223 15.64 -9.95 13.97
CA ARG A 223 15.35 -11.02 14.93
C ARG A 223 15.58 -10.63 16.40
N GLY A 224 16.57 -9.77 16.66
CA GLY A 224 16.96 -9.37 18.02
C GLY A 224 15.95 -8.45 18.70
N THR A 225 15.41 -7.48 17.97
CA THR A 225 14.45 -6.49 18.51
C THR A 225 13.07 -7.12 18.74
N VAL A 226 12.64 -8.00 17.83
CA VAL A 226 11.39 -8.76 17.97
C VAL A 226 11.49 -9.77 19.13
N MET A 227 12.63 -10.46 19.27
CA MET A 227 12.85 -11.36 20.42
C MET A 227 12.83 -10.62 21.76
N ARG A 228 13.43 -9.43 21.85
CA ARG A 228 13.42 -8.63 23.10
C ARG A 228 12.01 -8.13 23.47
N LYS A 229 11.22 -7.68 22.48
CA LYS A 229 9.80 -7.33 22.71
C LYS A 229 8.95 -8.53 23.12
N LEU A 230 9.19 -9.68 22.49
CA LEU A 230 8.50 -10.94 22.82
C LEU A 230 8.84 -11.40 24.24
N GLU A 231 10.11 -11.29 24.63
CA GLU A 231 10.58 -11.63 25.98
C GLU A 231 9.97 -10.70 27.05
N ALA A 232 9.85 -9.41 26.77
CA ALA A 232 9.21 -8.44 27.66
C ALA A 232 7.70 -8.71 27.83
N MET A 233 7.00 -9.03 26.74
CA MET A 233 5.58 -9.42 26.81
C MET A 233 5.38 -10.75 27.53
N LEU A 234 6.26 -11.73 27.32
CA LEU A 234 6.19 -13.03 28.00
C LEU A 234 6.44 -12.87 29.50
N ARG A 235 7.41 -12.05 29.91
CA ARG A 235 7.65 -11.71 31.33
C ARG A 235 6.45 -10.99 31.95
N PHE A 236 5.78 -10.10 31.22
CA PHE A 236 4.58 -9.41 31.71
C PHE A 236 3.38 -10.35 31.89
N LEU A 237 3.16 -11.26 30.93
CA LEU A 237 2.12 -12.28 31.01
C LEU A 237 2.39 -13.29 32.13
N HIS A 238 3.65 -13.70 32.31
CA HIS A 238 4.07 -14.58 33.40
C HIS A 238 3.85 -13.93 34.78
N ARG A 239 4.15 -12.63 34.92
CA ARG A 239 3.88 -11.86 36.15
C ARG A 239 2.38 -11.79 36.46
N LYS A 240 1.54 -11.54 35.46
CA LYS A 240 0.07 -11.52 35.63
C LYS A 240 -0.52 -12.91 35.92
N CYS A 241 0.06 -13.98 35.37
CA CYS A 241 -0.35 -15.35 35.63
C CYS A 241 0.04 -15.84 37.03
N LEU A 242 1.09 -15.27 37.63
CA LEU A 242 1.51 -15.55 39.02
C LEU A 242 0.71 -14.75 40.05
N LEU A 243 0.28 -13.52 39.75
CA LEU A 243 -0.53 -12.70 40.65
C LEU A 243 -2.01 -13.09 40.69
N THR A 244 -2.51 -13.75 39.65
CA THR A 244 -3.88 -14.28 39.60
C THR A 244 -3.73 -15.79 39.75
N GLY A 245 -3.87 -16.32 40.97
CA GLY A 245 -3.71 -17.74 41.27
C GLY A 245 -4.45 -18.64 40.27
N LEU A 246 -3.94 -19.85 40.03
CA LEU A 246 -4.41 -20.85 39.07
C LEU A 246 -5.88 -21.27 39.27
N GLY A 247 -6.81 -20.35 39.04
CA GLY A 247 -8.26 -20.54 39.10
C GLY A 247 -8.85 -20.24 37.74
N SER A 248 -9.00 -21.29 36.93
CA SER A 248 -9.80 -21.35 35.70
C SER A 248 -9.63 -20.20 34.69
N PHE A 249 -8.42 -19.97 34.21
CA PHE A 249 -8.27 -19.27 32.93
C PHE A 249 -8.89 -20.16 31.82
N PRO A 250 -9.87 -19.67 31.03
CA PRO A 250 -10.45 -20.46 29.96
C PRO A 250 -9.38 -20.66 28.91
N LEU A 251 -8.71 -21.82 28.94
CA LEU A 251 -7.63 -22.22 28.02
C LEU A 251 -8.02 -21.98 26.56
N ARG A 252 -9.32 -22.07 26.23
CA ARG A 252 -9.87 -21.74 24.92
C ARG A 252 -9.67 -20.27 24.51
N LYS A 253 -9.82 -19.31 25.44
CA LYS A 253 -9.58 -17.87 25.16
C LYS A 253 -8.10 -17.55 25.08
N VAL A 254 -7.27 -18.19 25.90
CA VAL A 254 -5.80 -18.03 25.85
C VAL A 254 -5.25 -18.64 24.57
N PHE A 255 -5.71 -19.83 24.19
CA PHE A 255 -5.39 -20.46 22.92
C PHE A 255 -5.89 -19.63 21.74
N LEU A 256 -7.12 -19.11 21.79
CA LEU A 256 -7.64 -18.22 20.75
C LEU A 256 -6.81 -16.93 20.65
N ALA A 257 -6.44 -16.32 21.78
CA ALA A 257 -5.58 -15.14 21.79
C ALA A 257 -4.18 -15.46 21.23
N ALA A 258 -3.61 -16.63 21.55
CA ALA A 258 -2.35 -17.08 21.01
C ALA A 258 -2.43 -17.37 19.50
N VAL A 259 -3.54 -17.96 19.02
CA VAL A 259 -3.80 -18.19 17.59
C VAL A 259 -4.01 -16.86 16.87
N LEU A 260 -4.78 -15.93 17.43
CA LEU A 260 -4.97 -14.59 16.86
C LEU A 260 -3.66 -13.81 16.83
N LEU A 261 -2.87 -13.84 17.90
CA LEU A 261 -1.52 -13.26 17.93
C LEU A 261 -0.61 -13.93 16.91
N TYR A 262 -0.64 -15.26 16.79
CA TYR A 262 0.12 -15.98 15.77
C TYR A 262 -0.30 -15.55 14.35
N MET A 263 -1.60 -15.41 14.10
CA MET A 263 -2.11 -14.91 12.82
C MET A 263 -1.70 -13.45 12.58
N LEU A 264 -1.72 -12.60 13.60
CA LEU A 264 -1.36 -11.18 13.52
C LEU A 264 0.14 -10.96 13.33
N PHE A 265 0.98 -11.72 14.03
CA PHE A 265 2.42 -11.52 14.07
C PHE A 265 3.20 -12.35 13.04
N LEU A 266 2.68 -13.50 12.60
CA LEU A 266 3.38 -14.38 11.66
C LEU A 266 2.71 -14.48 10.29
N ARG A 267 1.45 -14.03 10.14
CA ARG A 267 0.67 -14.22 8.90
C ARG A 267 0.11 -12.94 8.28
N LEU A 268 0.16 -11.81 9.01
CA LEU A 268 -0.26 -10.49 8.54
C LEU A 268 0.92 -9.57 8.19
N ASP A 269 2.15 -10.10 8.17
CA ASP A 269 3.29 -9.41 7.55
C ASP A 269 3.07 -9.36 6.01
N PRO A 270 2.87 -8.17 5.41
CA PRO A 270 2.62 -8.01 3.97
C PRO A 270 3.83 -8.38 3.07
N ALA A 271 4.92 -8.88 3.65
CA ALA A 271 6.13 -9.25 2.93
C ALA A 271 6.26 -10.73 2.51
N HIS A 272 5.37 -11.67 2.90
CA HIS A 272 5.53 -13.10 2.60
C HIS A 272 4.41 -13.74 1.74
N PRO A 273 4.70 -14.19 0.49
CA PRO A 273 3.70 -14.75 -0.45
C PRO A 273 3.21 -16.19 -0.13
N SER A 274 3.79 -16.88 0.87
CA SER A 274 3.42 -18.25 1.23
C SER A 274 2.16 -18.36 2.11
N SER A 275 1.65 -17.24 2.65
CA SER A 275 0.45 -17.19 3.49
C SER A 275 -0.86 -17.23 2.68
N PHE A 276 -0.85 -16.71 1.44
CA PHE A 276 -2.02 -16.62 0.56
C PHE A 276 -2.58 -18.00 0.16
N MET A 277 -1.71 -18.99 -0.05
CA MET A 277 -2.12 -20.37 -0.40
C MET A 277 -2.87 -21.07 0.74
N TRP A 278 -2.62 -20.66 1.99
CA TRP A 278 -3.30 -21.23 3.15
C TRP A 278 -4.60 -20.49 3.47
N ILE A 279 -4.65 -19.17 3.23
CA ILE A 279 -5.87 -18.37 3.32
C ILE A 279 -6.87 -18.80 2.24
N SER A 280 -6.42 -19.06 1.00
CA SER A 280 -7.29 -19.60 -0.04
C SER A 280 -7.80 -20.99 0.31
N LYS A 281 -6.95 -21.87 0.87
CA LYS A 281 -7.40 -23.18 1.38
C LYS A 281 -8.39 -23.04 2.54
N LEU A 282 -8.17 -22.13 3.47
CA LEU A 282 -9.09 -21.88 4.59
C LEU A 282 -10.42 -21.32 4.09
N LEU A 283 -10.40 -20.38 3.15
CA LEU A 283 -11.59 -19.84 2.50
C LEU A 283 -12.34 -20.93 1.71
N THR A 284 -11.61 -21.84 1.07
CA THR A 284 -12.19 -22.99 0.36
C THR A 284 -12.84 -23.97 1.33
N LEU A 285 -12.21 -24.25 2.47
CA LEU A 285 -12.78 -25.07 3.53
C LEU A 285 -14.02 -24.41 4.16
N ILE A 286 -14.00 -23.09 4.38
CA ILE A 286 -15.16 -22.34 4.87
C ILE A 286 -16.29 -22.36 3.83
N ARG A 287 -16.01 -22.17 2.54
CA ARG A 287 -17.01 -22.32 1.47
C ARG A 287 -17.57 -23.73 1.40
N GLN A 288 -16.74 -24.76 1.56
CA GLN A 288 -17.16 -26.15 1.52
C GLN A 288 -18.03 -26.51 2.74
N MET A 289 -17.67 -26.00 3.92
CA MET A 289 -18.45 -26.15 5.14
C MET A 289 -19.76 -25.36 5.08
N TRP A 290 -19.75 -24.16 4.50
CA TRP A 290 -20.94 -23.36 4.23
C TRP A 290 -21.87 -24.05 3.25
N ARG A 291 -21.35 -24.58 2.14
CA ARG A 291 -22.14 -25.40 1.21
C ARG A 291 -22.68 -26.65 1.90
N SER A 292 -21.90 -27.34 2.73
CA SER A 292 -22.38 -28.52 3.44
C SER A 292 -23.45 -28.22 4.50
N MET A 293 -23.38 -27.07 5.19
CA MET A 293 -24.36 -26.69 6.21
C MET A 293 -25.59 -26.00 5.64
N PHE A 294 -25.45 -25.23 4.56
CA PHE A 294 -26.53 -24.39 4.01
C PHE A 294 -27.09 -24.90 2.67
N ALA A 295 -26.44 -25.81 1.93
CA ALA A 295 -27.04 -26.40 0.73
C ALA A 295 -28.40 -27.10 0.97
N PRO A 296 -28.66 -27.78 2.11
CA PRO A 296 -29.97 -28.37 2.38
C PRO A 296 -31.10 -27.33 2.50
N TYR A 297 -30.77 -26.08 2.86
CA TYR A 297 -31.75 -25.00 3.04
C TYR A 297 -32.16 -24.34 1.72
N TYR A 298 -31.32 -24.40 0.68
CA TYR A 298 -31.65 -23.87 -0.65
C TYR A 298 -32.34 -24.89 -1.56
N GLN A 299 -32.22 -26.19 -1.29
CA GLN A 299 -32.94 -27.25 -2.03
C GLN A 299 -34.37 -27.50 -1.52
N ALA A 300 -34.75 -26.93 -0.39
CA ALA A 300 -36.12 -27.00 0.14
C ALA A 300 -37.05 -25.88 -0.40
N LEU A 301 -36.55 -25.03 -1.30
CA LEU A 301 -37.31 -23.90 -1.88
C LEU A 301 -37.49 -23.98 -3.41
N THR A 302 -37.34 -25.16 -3.99
CA THR A 302 -37.75 -25.53 -5.36
C THR A 302 -38.56 -26.80 -5.29
#